data_AF-A0A3C1HEN8-F1
#
_entry.id   AF-A0A3C1HEN8-F1
#
_cell.length_a   1.000
_cell.length_b   1.000
_cell.length_c   1.000
_cell.angle_alpha   90.00
_cell.angle_beta   90.00
_cell.angle_gamma   90.00
#
_symmetry.space_group_name_H-M   'P 1'
#
loop_
_entity.id
_entity.type
_entity.pdbx_description
1 polymer ?
#
loop_
_entity_poly.entity_id
_entity_poly.type
_entity_poly.pdbx_seq_one_letter_code
_entity_poly.pdbx_strand_id
1 'polypeptide(L)'
;MTPLPPSLLVHEDEDLLVVRKPAGWNTHAPGPYANEGIYDWLRHRDPRWAPLAIVHRLDKETSGLLLFTKTPEANKSLTLQFTGREVRKTYLLLVDRRPPAGGFVVASNLARVGDRYASRREGQSAET
;
A
#
# COMPACT_ATOMS: atom_id res chain seq x y z
N MET A 1 10.09 24.48 -5.15
CA MET A 1 9.76 23.07 -5.46
C MET A 1 10.88 22.22 -4.91
N THR A 2 10.60 21.35 -3.93
CA THR A 2 11.62 20.50 -3.32
C THR A 2 11.47 19.10 -3.90
N PRO A 3 12.38 18.65 -4.80
CA PRO A 3 12.25 17.33 -5.40
C PRO A 3 12.24 16.24 -4.32
N LEU A 4 11.59 15.10 -4.61
CA LEU A 4 11.77 13.92 -3.79
C LEU A 4 13.20 13.43 -3.91
N PRO A 5 13.77 12.85 -2.85
CA PRO A 5 15.03 12.15 -2.97
C PRO A 5 14.87 11.02 -4.01
N PRO A 6 15.87 10.79 -4.89
CA PRO A 6 15.82 9.72 -5.90
C PRO A 6 15.60 8.31 -5.32
N SER A 7 15.95 8.11 -4.05
CA SER A 7 15.69 6.87 -3.32
C SER A 7 14.21 6.63 -3.00
N LEU A 8 13.37 7.68 -3.02
CA LEU A 8 11.95 7.60 -2.70
C LEU A 8 11.08 7.62 -3.96
N LEU A 9 11.40 8.44 -4.95
CA LEU A 9 10.63 8.53 -6.19
C LEU A 9 10.93 7.35 -7.11
N VAL A 10 9.89 6.65 -7.55
CA VAL A 10 10.00 5.57 -8.56
C VAL A 10 9.45 6.03 -9.90
N HIS A 11 8.29 6.68 -9.88
CA HIS A 11 7.60 7.16 -11.07
C HIS A 11 6.69 8.34 -10.71
N GLU A 12 6.61 9.32 -11.59
CA GLU A 12 5.62 10.39 -11.51
C GLU A 12 5.26 10.84 -12.92
N ASP A 13 3.97 10.82 -13.24
CA ASP A 13 3.39 11.39 -14.46
C ASP A 13 2.19 12.29 -14.10
N GLU A 14 1.34 12.61 -15.06
CA GLU A 14 0.15 13.46 -14.84
C GLU A 14 -0.87 12.81 -13.90
N ASP A 15 -1.00 11.49 -13.97
CA ASP A 15 -2.05 10.70 -13.32
C ASP A 15 -1.60 9.99 -12.05
N LEU A 16 -0.31 9.63 -11.94
CA LEU A 16 0.21 8.70 -10.96
C LEU A 16 1.47 9.23 -10.27
N LEU A 17 1.60 8.85 -9.00
CA LEU A 17 2.84 8.95 -8.23
C LEU A 17 3.13 7.59 -7.59
N VAL A 18 4.32 7.05 -7.85
CA VAL A 18 4.81 5.81 -7.25
C VAL A 18 6.06 6.10 -6.42
N VAL A 19 6.03 5.70 -5.16
CA VAL A 19 7.13 5.91 -4.21
C VAL A 19 7.56 4.61 -3.55
N ARG A 20 8.83 4.56 -3.11
CA ARG A 20 9.35 3.50 -2.24
C ARG A 20 9.03 3.85 -0.78
N LYS A 21 7.90 3.38 -0.25
CA LYS A 21 7.58 3.56 1.18
C LYS A 21 8.64 2.85 2.03
N PRO A 22 9.36 3.55 2.93
CA PRO A 22 10.25 2.89 3.88
C PRO A 22 9.49 2.00 4.88
N ALA A 23 10.18 1.04 5.48
CA ALA A 23 9.69 0.38 6.69
C ALA A 23 9.62 1.38 7.85
N GLY A 24 8.72 1.15 8.81
CA GLY A 24 8.44 2.05 9.93
C GLY A 24 7.49 3.21 9.62
N TRP A 25 7.19 3.47 8.35
CA TRP A 25 6.29 4.55 7.92
C TRP A 25 4.86 4.03 7.71
N ASN A 26 3.88 4.74 8.25
CA ASN A 26 2.47 4.44 7.95
C ASN A 26 2.10 4.91 6.53
N THR A 27 1.11 4.27 5.92
CA THR A 27 0.50 4.77 4.66
C THR A 27 -0.26 6.08 4.91
N HIS A 28 -1.17 6.07 5.88
CA HIS A 28 -1.92 7.22 6.40
C HIS A 28 -1.80 7.26 7.93
N ALA A 29 -2.07 8.39 8.57
CA ALA A 29 -2.04 8.49 10.04
C ALA A 29 -2.98 7.45 10.68
N PRO A 30 -2.50 6.56 11.58
CA PRO A 30 -3.32 5.50 12.16
C PRO A 30 -4.33 6.01 13.22
N GLY A 31 -4.29 7.29 13.56
CA GLY A 31 -5.21 7.95 14.48
C GLY A 31 -4.90 9.43 14.66
N PRO A 32 -5.77 10.19 15.36
CA PRO A 32 -5.71 11.66 15.44
C PRO A 32 -4.40 12.26 15.99
N TYR A 33 -3.69 11.52 16.85
CA TYR A 33 -2.47 11.98 17.52
C TYR A 33 -1.21 11.23 17.06
N ALA A 34 -1.33 10.39 16.03
CA ALA A 34 -0.20 9.65 15.50
C ALA A 34 0.63 10.53 14.56
N ASN A 35 1.91 10.20 14.43
CA ASN A 35 2.75 10.78 13.39
C ASN A 35 2.10 10.57 12.02
N GLU A 36 2.29 11.56 11.15
CA GLU A 36 1.74 11.53 9.80
C GLU A 36 2.24 10.31 9.00
N GLY A 37 1.39 9.82 8.09
CA GLY A 37 1.80 8.81 7.13
C GLY A 37 2.55 9.44 5.94
N ILE A 38 3.13 8.59 5.09
CA ILE A 38 3.78 9.06 3.85
C ILE A 38 2.81 9.84 2.95
N TYR A 39 1.51 9.53 2.98
CA TYR A 39 0.48 10.27 2.25
C TYR A 39 0.42 11.76 2.65
N ASP A 40 0.25 12.03 3.94
CA ASP A 40 0.15 13.39 4.46
C ASP A 40 1.51 14.11 4.35
N TRP A 41 2.61 13.42 4.63
CA TRP A 41 3.97 13.95 4.45
C TRP A 41 4.23 14.43 3.02
N LEU A 42 3.80 13.66 2.01
CA LEU A 42 3.88 14.09 0.60
C LEU A 42 3.05 15.36 0.38
N ARG A 43 1.78 15.36 0.79
CA ARG A 43 0.88 16.51 0.61
C ARG A 43 1.38 17.80 1.27
N HIS A 44 1.99 17.70 2.44
CA HIS A 44 2.59 18.84 3.15
C HIS A 44 3.90 19.32 2.52
N ARG A 45 4.63 18.44 1.84
CA ARG A 45 5.92 18.77 1.21
C ARG A 45 5.77 19.60 -0.06
N ASP A 46 4.75 19.34 -0.88
CA ASP A 46 4.55 20.06 -2.14
C ASP A 46 3.05 20.18 -2.49
N PRO A 47 2.52 21.40 -2.72
CA PRO A 47 1.13 21.62 -3.10
C PRO A 47 0.67 20.85 -4.34
N ARG A 48 1.58 20.48 -5.25
CA ARG A 48 1.25 19.67 -6.44
C ARG A 48 0.71 18.28 -6.09
N TRP A 49 0.94 17.82 -4.86
CA TRP A 49 0.46 16.55 -4.34
C TRP A 49 -0.78 16.72 -3.44
N ALA A 50 -1.33 17.92 -3.31
CA ALA A 50 -2.63 18.15 -2.68
C ALA A 50 -3.82 17.38 -3.31
N PRO A 51 -3.81 16.93 -4.58
CA PRO A 51 -4.88 16.07 -5.09
C PRO A 51 -4.57 14.56 -4.97
N LEU A 52 -3.46 14.15 -4.33
CA LEU A 52 -3.17 12.73 -4.17
C LEU A 52 -4.32 12.00 -3.45
N ALA A 53 -4.60 10.78 -3.90
CA ALA A 53 -5.52 9.86 -3.26
C ALA A 53 -4.90 8.47 -3.08
N ILE A 54 -5.30 7.79 -2.00
CA ILE A 54 -4.84 6.44 -1.64
C ILE A 54 -5.74 5.42 -2.34
N VAL A 55 -5.15 4.49 -3.09
CA VAL A 55 -5.88 3.35 -3.72
C VAL A 55 -5.51 2.00 -3.09
N HIS A 56 -4.37 1.93 -2.39
CA HIS A 56 -3.95 0.76 -1.63
C HIS A 56 -3.00 1.17 -0.51
N ARG A 57 -2.73 0.23 0.41
CA ARG A 57 -1.87 0.48 1.57
C ARG A 57 -0.86 -0.62 1.76
N LEU A 58 0.27 -0.24 2.35
CA LEU A 58 1.24 -1.15 2.96
C LEU A 58 1.21 -0.95 4.48
N ASP A 59 1.44 -2.03 5.22
CA ASP A 59 1.59 -1.97 6.67
C ASP A 59 2.82 -1.14 7.05
N LYS A 60 2.84 -0.69 8.31
CA LYS A 60 3.88 0.22 8.83
C LYS A 60 5.29 -0.32 8.58
N GLU A 61 5.52 -1.58 8.97
CA GLU A 61 6.84 -2.22 8.86
C GLU A 61 7.11 -2.79 7.46
N THR A 62 6.12 -2.80 6.56
CA THR A 62 6.29 -3.29 5.18
C THR A 62 6.86 -2.17 4.30
N SER A 63 8.09 -2.32 3.82
CA SER A 63 8.64 -1.46 2.78
C SER A 63 8.17 -1.87 1.39
N GLY A 64 8.16 -0.95 0.42
CA GLY A 64 7.93 -1.31 -0.98
C GLY A 64 7.29 -0.22 -1.81
N LEU A 65 6.74 -0.60 -2.96
CA LEU A 65 6.09 0.32 -3.88
C LEU A 65 4.70 0.69 -3.35
N LEU A 66 4.48 1.98 -3.16
CA LEU A 66 3.18 2.57 -2.84
C LEU A 66 2.78 3.50 -3.98
N LEU A 67 1.55 3.36 -4.44
CA LEU A 67 1.01 4.09 -5.60
C LEU A 67 -0.11 5.00 -5.12
N PHE A 68 -0.07 6.24 -5.58
CA PHE A 68 -1.09 7.26 -5.39
C PHE A 68 -1.59 7.75 -6.75
N THR A 69 -2.85 8.13 -6.80
CA THR A 69 -3.46 8.77 -7.98
C THR A 69 -3.52 10.27 -7.79
N LYS A 70 -3.24 11.03 -8.85
CA LYS A 70 -3.21 12.49 -8.88
C LYS A 70 -4.50 13.09 -9.47
N THR A 71 -5.26 12.31 -10.23
CA THR A 71 -6.51 12.73 -10.90
C THR A 71 -7.70 11.86 -10.47
N PRO A 72 -8.93 12.41 -10.45
CA PRO A 72 -10.15 11.63 -10.21
C PRO A 72 -10.34 10.48 -11.21
N GLU A 73 -9.97 10.69 -12.47
CA GLU A 73 -10.05 9.72 -13.55
C GLU A 73 -9.13 8.52 -13.29
N ALA A 74 -7.86 8.79 -12.94
CA ALA A 74 -6.92 7.75 -12.54
C ALA A 74 -7.38 7.01 -11.29
N ASN A 75 -7.93 7.73 -10.29
CA ASN A 75 -8.46 7.13 -9.08
C ASN A 75 -9.61 6.14 -9.37
N LYS A 76 -10.57 6.56 -10.21
CA LYS A 76 -11.68 5.71 -10.64
C LYS A 76 -11.18 4.48 -11.40
N SER A 77 -10.30 4.67 -12.38
CA SER A 77 -9.73 3.57 -13.19
C SER A 77 -9.00 2.55 -12.32
N LEU A 78 -8.08 3.01 -11.46
CA LEU A 78 -7.31 2.11 -10.60
C LEU A 78 -8.19 1.44 -9.54
N THR A 79 -9.16 2.14 -8.96
CA THR A 79 -10.10 1.52 -8.00
C THR A 79 -10.82 0.33 -8.63
N LEU A 80 -11.24 0.44 -9.90
CA LEU A 80 -11.82 -0.67 -10.64
C LEU A 80 -10.82 -1.80 -10.85
N GLN A 81 -9.59 -1.52 -11.27
CA GLN A 81 -8.55 -2.54 -11.48
C GLN A 81 -8.15 -3.26 -10.17
N PHE A 82 -8.04 -2.54 -9.05
CA PHE A 82 -7.78 -3.12 -7.74
C PHE A 82 -8.95 -4.01 -7.27
N THR A 83 -10.19 -3.53 -7.44
CA THR A 83 -11.40 -4.29 -7.06
C THR A 83 -11.60 -5.51 -7.96
N GLY A 84 -11.28 -5.39 -9.25
CA GLY A 84 -11.30 -6.46 -10.24
C GLY A 84 -10.13 -7.44 -10.16
N ARG A 85 -9.18 -7.24 -9.23
CA ARG A 85 -7.96 -8.06 -9.07
C ARG A 85 -7.06 -8.12 -10.31
N GLU A 86 -7.07 -7.07 -11.12
CA GLU A 86 -6.23 -6.95 -12.33
C GLU A 86 -4.79 -6.52 -11.97
N VAL A 87 -4.63 -5.82 -10.83
CA VAL A 87 -3.33 -5.37 -10.34
C VAL A 87 -2.55 -6.53 -9.73
N ARG A 88 -1.40 -6.86 -10.32
CA ARG A 88 -0.46 -7.86 -9.77
C ARG A 88 0.52 -7.20 -8.81
N LYS A 89 0.67 -7.79 -7.62
CA LYS A 89 1.61 -7.34 -6.59
C LYS A 89 2.56 -8.49 -6.26
N THR A 90 3.85 -8.18 -6.16
CA THR A 90 4.87 -9.17 -5.79
C THR A 90 5.62 -8.67 -4.58
N TYR A 91 5.75 -9.53 -3.57
CA TYR A 91 6.44 -9.25 -2.32
C TYR A 91 7.58 -10.23 -2.14
N LEU A 92 8.68 -9.73 -1.56
CA LEU A 92 9.77 -10.57 -1.08
C LEU A 92 9.62 -10.71 0.44
N LEU A 93 9.66 -11.94 0.94
CA LEU A 93 9.54 -12.24 2.36
C LEU A 93 10.70 -13.12 2.82
N LEU A 94 11.12 -12.94 4.07
CA LEU A 94 11.96 -13.89 4.80
C LEU A 94 11.05 -14.68 5.76
N VAL A 95 11.10 -16.00 5.69
CA VAL A 95 10.24 -16.90 6.48
C VAL A 95 11.10 -17.83 7.35
N ASP A 96 10.54 -18.27 8.48
CA ASP A 96 11.18 -19.17 9.44
C ASP A 96 11.38 -20.60 8.88
N ARG A 97 10.52 -21.00 7.95
CA ARG A 97 10.49 -22.34 7.37
C ARG A 97 10.47 -22.30 5.85
N ARG A 98 11.16 -23.26 5.24
CA ARG A 98 11.20 -23.39 3.79
C ARG A 98 9.78 -23.70 3.26
N PRO A 99 9.26 -22.92 2.30
CA PRO A 99 7.98 -23.23 1.67
C PRO A 99 8.06 -24.50 0.80
N PRO A 100 6.93 -25.14 0.49
CA PRO A 100 6.85 -26.21 -0.50
C PRO A 100 7.53 -25.84 -1.83
N ALA A 101 8.18 -26.81 -2.46
CA ALA A 101 8.75 -26.63 -3.79
C ALA A 101 7.63 -26.43 -4.83
N GLY A 102 7.85 -25.56 -5.82
CA GLY A 102 6.90 -25.33 -6.91
C GLY A 102 5.85 -24.24 -6.68
N GLY A 103 5.94 -23.50 -5.57
CA GLY A 103 4.92 -22.51 -5.20
C GLY A 103 3.68 -23.17 -4.60
N PHE A 104 2.89 -22.39 -3.87
CA PHE A 104 1.67 -22.84 -3.22
C PHE A 104 0.75 -21.66 -3.02
N VAL A 105 -0.55 -21.93 -2.91
CA VAL A 105 -1.58 -20.92 -2.65
C VAL A 105 -2.06 -21.06 -1.21
N VAL A 106 -2.13 -19.95 -0.49
CA VAL A 106 -2.73 -19.87 0.84
C VAL A 106 -4.06 -19.16 0.73
N ALA A 107 -5.16 -19.91 0.81
CA ALA A 107 -6.51 -19.37 0.87
C ALA A 107 -7.09 -19.50 2.28
N SER A 108 -7.58 -18.40 2.86
CA SER A 108 -8.27 -18.42 4.16
C SER A 108 -9.19 -17.21 4.36
N ASN A 109 -10.10 -17.29 5.33
CA ASN A 109 -10.87 -16.12 5.76
C ASN A 109 -10.11 -15.38 6.87
N LEU A 110 -9.91 -14.08 6.69
CA LEU A 110 -9.27 -13.21 7.67
C LEU A 110 -10.33 -12.42 8.43
N ALA A 111 -10.26 -12.47 9.76
CA ALA A 111 -11.10 -11.68 10.65
C ALA A 111 -10.25 -10.89 11.64
N ARG A 112 -10.76 -9.72 12.04
CA ARG A 112 -10.13 -8.89 13.06
C ARG A 112 -10.39 -9.48 14.45
N VAL A 113 -9.33 -9.66 15.22
CA VAL A 113 -9.33 -10.16 16.60
C VAL A 113 -8.55 -9.16 17.45
N GLY A 114 -9.27 -8.24 18.08
CA GLY A 114 -8.67 -7.05 18.72
C GLY A 114 -7.94 -6.19 17.68
N ASP A 115 -6.63 -6.02 17.87
CA ASP A 115 -5.78 -5.20 16.99
C ASP A 115 -5.03 -6.01 15.92
N ARG A 116 -5.32 -7.30 15.79
CA ARG A 116 -4.66 -8.19 14.82
C ARG A 116 -5.67 -8.83 13.88
N TYR A 117 -5.19 -9.27 12.73
CA TYR A 117 -5.94 -10.17 11.85
C TYR A 117 -5.52 -11.61 12.13
N ALA A 118 -6.49 -12.52 12.10
CA ALA A 118 -6.25 -13.95 12.26
C ALA A 118 -7.10 -14.75 11.28
N SER A 119 -6.60 -15.92 10.90
CA SER A 119 -7.38 -16.89 10.13
C SER A 119 -8.53 -17.44 10.98
N ARG A 120 -9.75 -17.38 10.45
CA ARG A 120 -11.00 -17.80 11.11
C ARG A 120 -11.92 -18.49 10.10
N ARG A 121 -12.96 -19.16 10.58
CA ARG A 121 -14.00 -19.73 9.70
C ARG A 121 -14.83 -18.64 9.04
N GLU A 122 -15.17 -17.61 9.81
CA GLU A 122 -15.88 -16.41 9.37
C GLU A 122 -14.88 -15.27 9.14
N GLY A 123 -15.14 -14.40 8.16
CA GLY A 123 -14.26 -13.28 7.82
C GLY A 123 -14.25 -12.98 6.33
N GLN A 124 -13.36 -12.08 5.91
CA GLN A 124 -13.17 -11.75 4.51
C GLN A 124 -12.25 -12.77 3.85
N SER A 125 -12.66 -13.32 2.71
CA SER A 125 -11.83 -14.24 1.93
C SER A 125 -10.56 -13.55 1.42
N ALA A 126 -9.42 -14.20 1.62
CA ALA A 126 -8.11 -13.76 1.20
C ALA A 126 -7.31 -14.94 0.60
N GLU A 127 -6.49 -14.62 -0.39
CA GLU A 127 -5.62 -15.55 -1.10
C GLU A 127 -4.23 -14.90 -1.28
N THR A 128 -3.16 -15.69 -1.16
CA THR A 128 -1.77 -15.26 -1.37
C THR A 128 -0.96 -16.37 -2.01
#